data_AF-A0A923QBK6-F1
#
_entry.id   AF-A0A923QBK6-F1
#
_cell.length_a   1.000
_cell.length_b   1.000
_cell.length_c   1.000
_cell.angle_alpha   90.00
_cell.angle_beta   90.00
_cell.angle_gamma   90.00
#
_symmetry.space_group_name_H-M   'P 1'
#
loop_
_entity.id
_entity.type
_entity.pdbx_description
1 polymer ?
#
loop_
_entity_poly.entity_id
_entity_poly.type
_entity_poly.pdbx_seq_one_letter_code
_entity_poly.pdbx_strand_id
1 'polypeptide(L)'
;VANYGVARGLPGELAATSFDDDTPYTPAWQEKITGTPRAQLITVARQCAENAHKTHGKSMVIIGAAMNHWYHSDMNYRGVINMLMMCGCIGQSGGGWAHYVGQEKLRPQTGWTALAFALDWIRPPRQMNSTSFFYAHTDQWRYEKLGMEEVLSPLADKKAFAGSMIDYNVRAERMGWLPSAPQLQTNPLQVVRDAAIAGLDAKDYAVKGLKDGSLKMSCTDPDHPDNWPRNMFVWRSNILGSSGKGHEYFLKHLLGTSNGVQGKDLGKEEAKPTEVVWHDKAPEGKLDLLVTLDFRMSTTCLYSDIVLPTATWYEKNDLNTSDMHPFIHPLSTAVDPAWQSRSDWDIYKGFAKKFSEVCVGHLGVERELVLTPLMHDSPSELAQPFGVSDWKMGDCELIPGKTAPNMQVVERDYPNVYKRFTALGPLMGKLGNGGKGIGWNTQTEVRQLGELSGLVTAEGVTRGMPKIETDIDAAEVVLMLAPETNGHVAVKAWEALGKQTGLDHTHLAIHREDEKIRFRDIQAQPRKIISSPTWSGIESETVSYNAGYTNVHEMIPWRTLTGRQQFYMDHPWMQ
;
A
#
# COMPACT_ATOMS: atom_id res chain seq x y z
N VAL A 1 36.34 1.46 -11.94
CA VAL A 1 36.14 1.62 -10.48
C VAL A 1 34.99 0.71 -10.09
N ALA A 2 35.16 -0.20 -9.12
CA ALA A 2 34.02 -0.89 -8.49
C ALA A 2 33.37 0.04 -7.45
N ASN A 3 32.07 -0.11 -7.14
CA ASN A 3 31.26 0.91 -6.46
C ASN A 3 31.89 1.61 -5.23
N TYR A 4 32.37 0.85 -4.24
CA TYR A 4 32.98 1.42 -3.01
C TYR A 4 34.45 1.82 -3.16
N GLY A 5 35.07 1.64 -4.33
CA GLY A 5 36.44 2.07 -4.60
C GLY A 5 37.51 1.36 -3.76
N VAL A 6 37.28 0.13 -3.28
CA VAL A 6 38.26 -0.62 -2.46
C VAL A 6 39.32 -1.27 -3.35
N ALA A 7 40.60 -1.00 -3.09
CA ALA A 7 41.72 -1.60 -3.83
C ALA A 7 41.83 -3.11 -3.58
N ARG A 8 42.08 -3.87 -4.63
CA ARG A 8 42.16 -5.34 -4.64
C ARG A 8 43.51 -5.87 -5.13
N GLY A 9 44.45 -4.97 -5.45
CA GLY A 9 45.76 -5.31 -6.01
C GLY A 9 45.72 -5.63 -7.51
N LEU A 10 44.70 -5.13 -8.23
CA LEU A 10 44.54 -5.37 -9.66
C LEU A 10 45.30 -4.30 -10.48
N PRO A 11 46.08 -4.69 -11.50
CA PRO A 11 46.77 -3.72 -12.36
C PRO A 11 45.79 -2.73 -13.02
N GLY A 12 46.05 -1.43 -12.86
CA GLY A 12 45.25 -0.37 -13.46
C GLY A 12 43.89 -0.12 -12.78
N GLU A 13 43.64 -0.67 -11.59
CA GLU A 13 42.41 -0.38 -10.87
C GLU A 13 42.37 1.07 -10.38
N LEU A 14 41.24 1.72 -10.61
CA LEU A 14 40.93 3.03 -10.05
C LEU A 14 40.22 2.79 -8.70
N ALA A 15 41.00 2.76 -7.62
CA ALA A 15 40.55 2.48 -6.27
C ALA A 15 41.38 3.29 -5.25
N ALA A 16 40.78 3.54 -4.08
CA ALA A 16 41.45 4.19 -2.96
C ALA A 16 42.54 3.27 -2.37
N THR A 17 43.71 3.83 -2.16
CA THR A 17 44.83 3.18 -1.45
C THR A 17 44.86 3.55 0.03
N SER A 18 44.21 4.66 0.40
CA SER A 18 44.09 5.14 1.77
C SER A 18 42.72 5.76 2.05
N PHE A 19 42.38 5.95 3.33
CA PHE A 19 41.18 6.71 3.72
C PHE A 19 41.30 8.22 3.44
N ASP A 20 42.51 8.72 3.19
CA ASP A 20 42.81 10.11 2.91
C ASP A 20 42.74 10.46 1.41
N ASP A 21 42.62 9.44 0.55
CA ASP A 21 42.48 9.60 -0.89
C ASP A 21 41.11 10.20 -1.22
N ASP A 22 41.08 11.26 -2.01
CA ASP A 22 39.83 11.90 -2.47
C ASP A 22 39.23 11.16 -3.67
N THR A 23 38.76 9.93 -3.42
CA THR A 23 38.04 9.12 -4.40
C THR A 23 36.62 8.85 -3.89
N PRO A 24 35.62 8.66 -4.78
CA PRO A 24 34.23 8.48 -4.37
C PRO A 24 34.06 7.48 -3.22
N TYR A 25 33.30 7.89 -2.20
CA TYR A 25 32.96 7.13 -0.99
C TYR A 25 34.09 6.85 0.01
N THR A 26 35.27 7.47 -0.10
CA THR A 26 36.26 7.45 0.98
C THR A 26 35.89 8.41 2.12
N PRO A 27 36.48 8.26 3.32
CA PRO A 27 36.34 9.26 4.39
C PRO A 27 36.78 10.67 3.99
N ALA A 28 37.87 10.82 3.21
CA ALA A 28 38.29 12.13 2.70
C ALA A 28 37.27 12.78 1.76
N TRP A 29 36.69 12.00 0.85
CA TRP A 29 35.64 12.45 -0.06
C TRP A 29 34.37 12.83 0.71
N GLN A 30 33.94 11.98 1.65
CA GLN A 30 32.74 12.19 2.47
C GLN A 30 32.84 13.46 3.34
N GLU A 31 34.02 13.76 3.89
CA GLU A 31 34.26 14.96 4.69
C GLU A 31 34.01 16.24 3.88
N LYS A 32 34.39 16.27 2.60
CA LYS A 32 34.11 17.41 1.71
C LYS A 32 32.62 17.59 1.41
N ILE A 33 31.88 16.49 1.27
CA ILE A 33 30.45 16.51 0.92
C ILE A 33 29.59 16.88 2.13
N THR A 34 29.91 16.34 3.31
CA THR A 34 29.03 16.43 4.48
C THR A 34 29.53 17.40 5.55
N GLY A 35 30.80 17.79 5.52
CA GLY A 35 31.46 18.53 6.59
C GLY A 35 31.79 17.71 7.85
N THR A 36 31.40 16.43 7.93
CA THR A 36 31.73 15.57 9.07
C THR A 36 33.21 15.17 9.03
N PRO A 37 33.99 15.36 10.12
CA PRO A 37 35.40 14.98 10.11
C PRO A 37 35.63 13.48 9.83
N ARG A 38 36.52 13.17 8.89
CA ARG A 38 36.85 11.81 8.45
C ARG A 38 37.29 10.90 9.61
N ALA A 39 38.00 11.47 10.59
CA ALA A 39 38.46 10.74 11.77
C ALA A 39 37.26 10.23 12.62
N GLN A 40 36.18 11.02 12.71
CA GLN A 40 34.96 10.61 13.40
C GLN A 40 34.22 9.52 12.60
N LEU A 41 34.09 9.69 11.28
CA LEU A 41 33.48 8.68 10.41
C LEU A 41 34.20 7.32 10.55
N ILE A 42 35.54 7.32 10.45
CA ILE A 42 36.37 6.10 10.58
C ILE A 42 36.17 5.46 11.95
N THR A 43 36.15 6.27 13.02
CA THR A 43 36.00 5.79 14.40
C THR A 43 34.65 5.10 14.57
N VAL A 44 33.56 5.75 14.17
CA VAL A 44 32.20 5.22 14.31
C VAL A 44 32.00 3.97 13.45
N ALA A 45 32.44 3.99 12.19
CA ALA A 45 32.33 2.84 11.29
C ALA A 45 33.06 1.62 11.86
N ARG A 46 34.30 1.80 12.35
CA ARG A 46 35.08 0.72 12.98
C ARG A 46 34.41 0.21 14.26
N GLN A 47 33.95 1.10 15.14
CA GLN A 47 33.31 0.70 16.39
C GLN A 47 31.98 -0.04 16.14
N CYS A 48 31.19 0.41 15.16
CA CYS A 48 29.95 -0.25 14.76
C CYS A 48 30.20 -1.67 14.23
N ALA A 49 31.19 -1.82 13.34
CA ALA A 49 31.57 -3.12 12.79
C ALA A 49 32.19 -4.05 13.84
N GLU A 50 33.07 -3.52 14.70
CA GLU A 50 33.70 -4.26 15.80
C GLU A 50 32.66 -4.76 16.82
N ASN A 51 31.68 -3.92 17.17
CA ASN A 51 30.58 -4.33 18.03
C ASN A 51 29.74 -5.42 17.37
N ALA A 52 29.37 -5.26 16.10
CA ALA A 52 28.63 -6.27 15.37
C ALA A 52 29.41 -7.60 15.30
N HIS A 53 30.72 -7.55 15.05
CA HIS A 53 31.58 -8.74 15.07
C HIS A 53 31.56 -9.44 16.44
N LYS A 54 31.81 -8.70 17.53
CA LYS A 54 31.84 -9.25 18.90
C LYS A 54 30.51 -9.84 19.35
N THR A 55 29.42 -9.22 18.93
CA THR A 55 28.06 -9.53 19.42
C THR A 55 27.27 -10.40 18.45
N HIS A 56 27.85 -10.76 17.31
CA HIS A 56 27.18 -11.48 16.22
C HIS A 56 25.97 -10.70 15.67
N GLY A 57 26.18 -9.43 15.35
CA GLY A 57 25.21 -8.59 14.63
C GLY A 57 24.42 -7.60 15.47
N LYS A 58 24.75 -7.36 16.76
CA LYS A 58 23.97 -6.45 17.64
C LYS A 58 24.39 -4.98 17.50
N SER A 59 24.48 -4.51 16.26
CA SER A 59 24.55 -3.09 15.92
C SER A 59 23.28 -2.70 15.17
N MET A 60 22.68 -1.58 15.55
CA MET A 60 21.38 -1.14 15.04
C MET A 60 21.46 0.33 14.61
N VAL A 61 20.73 0.67 13.55
CA VAL A 61 20.49 2.07 13.18
C VAL A 61 19.01 2.37 13.25
N ILE A 62 18.65 3.33 14.09
CA ILE A 62 17.31 3.90 14.17
C ILE A 62 17.23 5.05 13.17
N ILE A 63 16.29 4.96 12.22
CA ILE A 63 16.18 5.89 11.10
C ILE A 63 14.73 6.32 10.88
N GLY A 64 14.52 7.57 10.47
CA GLY A 64 13.18 8.13 10.28
C GLY A 64 13.08 9.14 9.14
N ALA A 65 12.02 9.94 9.18
CA ALA A 65 11.62 10.87 8.11
C ALA A 65 12.73 11.83 7.66
N ALA A 66 13.65 12.23 8.54
CA ALA A 66 14.75 13.13 8.20
C ALA A 66 15.67 12.58 7.09
N MET A 67 15.72 11.26 6.92
CA MET A 67 16.43 10.60 5.82
C MET A 67 15.46 10.12 4.72
N ASN A 68 14.21 9.80 5.08
CA ASN A 68 13.21 9.22 4.18
C ASN A 68 12.41 10.24 3.35
N HIS A 69 12.34 11.49 3.77
CA HIS A 69 11.54 12.53 3.07
C HIS A 69 12.35 13.30 2.03
N TRP A 70 13.56 12.84 1.70
CA TRP A 70 14.34 13.37 0.58
C TRP A 70 13.96 12.66 -0.72
N TYR A 71 14.13 13.36 -1.86
CA TYR A 71 13.91 12.79 -3.19
C TYR A 71 14.74 11.52 -3.41
N HIS A 72 16.02 11.54 -2.99
CA HIS A 72 16.93 10.38 -3.01
C HIS A 72 16.94 9.62 -1.66
N SER A 73 15.78 9.44 -1.04
CA SER A 73 15.63 8.69 0.22
C SER A 73 16.12 7.25 0.12
N ASP A 74 15.97 6.64 -1.04
CA ASP A 74 16.44 5.30 -1.34
C ASP A 74 17.96 5.18 -1.20
N MET A 75 18.73 6.18 -1.66
CA MET A 75 20.20 6.22 -1.48
C MET A 75 20.59 6.34 -0.01
N ASN A 76 19.90 7.22 0.73
CA ASN A 76 20.10 7.38 2.18
C ASN A 76 19.87 6.05 2.91
N TYR A 77 18.77 5.37 2.60
CA TYR A 77 18.39 4.11 3.22
C TYR A 77 19.35 2.97 2.82
N ARG A 78 19.65 2.83 1.52
CA ARG A 78 20.57 1.80 1.02
C ARG A 78 21.97 1.95 1.59
N GLY A 79 22.46 3.16 1.84
CA GLY A 79 23.73 3.38 2.53
C GLY A 79 23.77 2.73 3.92
N VAL A 80 22.72 2.98 4.72
CA VAL A 80 22.56 2.40 6.07
C VAL A 80 22.30 0.89 6.01
N ILE A 81 21.42 0.44 5.13
CA ILE A 81 21.09 -0.97 4.93
C ILE A 81 22.34 -1.74 4.54
N ASN A 82 23.15 -1.24 3.59
CA ASN A 82 24.40 -1.87 3.17
C ASN A 82 25.36 -2.06 4.34
N MET A 83 25.52 -1.04 5.20
CA MET A 83 26.37 -1.13 6.39
C MET A 83 25.91 -2.27 7.31
N LEU A 84 24.60 -2.35 7.58
CA LEU A 84 24.02 -3.37 8.45
C LEU A 84 24.08 -4.78 7.83
N MET A 85 23.88 -4.89 6.52
CA MET A 85 24.04 -6.15 5.77
C MET A 85 25.48 -6.66 5.82
N MET A 86 26.46 -5.78 5.54
CA MET A 86 27.89 -6.11 5.60
C MET A 86 28.34 -6.51 7.01
N CYS A 87 27.70 -5.97 8.04
CA CYS A 87 27.97 -6.30 9.44
C CYS A 87 27.11 -7.47 9.97
N GLY A 88 26.30 -8.14 9.13
CA GLY A 88 25.47 -9.28 9.55
C GLY A 88 24.43 -8.93 10.63
N CYS A 89 23.92 -7.69 10.66
CA CYS A 89 23.06 -7.20 11.73
C CYS A 89 21.56 -7.44 11.48
N ILE A 90 21.13 -7.55 10.22
CA ILE A 90 19.72 -7.72 9.86
C ILE A 90 19.25 -9.12 10.26
N GLY A 91 18.15 -9.19 11.02
CA GLY A 91 17.58 -10.43 11.54
C GLY A 91 18.15 -10.88 12.88
N GLN A 92 19.10 -10.14 13.49
CA GLN A 92 19.65 -10.45 14.81
C GLN A 92 19.02 -9.58 15.90
N SER A 93 18.59 -10.20 17.00
CA SER A 93 17.99 -9.46 18.12
C SER A 93 19.02 -8.50 18.75
N GLY A 94 18.66 -7.21 18.84
CA GLY A 94 19.57 -6.13 19.22
C GLY A 94 20.31 -5.47 18.05
N GLY A 95 20.06 -5.90 16.81
CA GLY A 95 20.67 -5.35 15.60
C GLY A 95 19.68 -5.04 14.48
N GLY A 96 20.20 -4.43 13.42
CA GLY A 96 19.49 -4.29 12.14
C GLY A 96 18.95 -2.89 11.84
N TRP A 97 18.04 -2.83 10.87
CA TRP A 97 17.46 -1.60 10.35
C TRP A 97 16.15 -1.32 11.10
N ALA A 98 16.15 -0.26 11.92
CA ALA A 98 15.03 0.13 12.76
C ALA A 98 14.40 1.41 12.22
N HIS A 99 13.55 1.25 11.20
CA HIS A 99 12.82 2.36 10.60
C HIS A 99 11.57 2.71 11.38
N TYR A 100 11.40 3.99 11.72
CA TYR A 100 10.20 4.51 12.36
C TYR A 100 9.73 5.81 11.69
N VAL A 101 8.45 5.84 11.28
CA VAL A 101 7.77 6.99 10.67
C VAL A 101 6.36 7.14 11.27
N GLY A 102 5.32 6.81 10.53
CA GLY A 102 3.96 6.66 11.03
C GLY A 102 3.71 5.25 11.57
N GLN A 103 2.51 5.06 12.11
CA GLN A 103 2.05 3.79 12.67
C GLN A 103 1.48 2.91 11.56
N GLU A 104 2.36 2.22 10.83
CA GLU A 104 2.00 1.45 9.63
C GLU A 104 1.62 0.00 9.94
N LYS A 105 2.20 -0.58 10.99
CA LYS A 105 2.02 -1.99 11.32
C LYS A 105 0.71 -2.28 12.04
N LEU A 106 -0.34 -2.46 11.24
CA LEU A 106 -1.57 -3.11 11.65
C LEU A 106 -1.31 -4.62 11.81
N ARG A 107 -1.11 -5.07 13.05
CA ARG A 107 -0.67 -6.44 13.33
C ARG A 107 -1.64 -7.52 12.80
N PRO A 108 -2.94 -7.50 13.11
CA PRO A 108 -3.90 -8.50 12.62
C PRO A 108 -4.31 -8.27 11.15
N GLN A 109 -3.32 -8.23 10.25
CA GLN A 109 -3.43 -7.73 8.88
C GLN A 109 -4.51 -8.45 8.08
N THR A 110 -4.47 -9.79 8.02
CA THR A 110 -5.37 -10.58 7.16
C THR A 110 -6.78 -10.70 7.70
N GLY A 111 -7.00 -10.48 9.00
CA GLY A 111 -8.34 -10.30 9.56
C GLY A 111 -8.92 -8.93 9.19
N TRP A 112 -8.09 -7.88 9.25
CA TRP A 112 -8.52 -6.53 8.90
C TRP A 112 -8.77 -6.33 7.41
N THR A 113 -7.92 -6.84 6.51
CA THR A 113 -8.10 -6.65 5.06
C THR A 113 -9.41 -7.27 4.56
N ALA A 114 -9.82 -8.39 5.14
CA ALA A 114 -11.09 -9.05 4.84
C ALA A 114 -12.28 -8.09 5.05
N LEU A 115 -12.31 -7.42 6.20
CA LEU A 115 -13.34 -6.46 6.57
C LEU A 115 -13.22 -5.14 5.80
N ALA A 116 -12.05 -4.51 5.84
CA ALA A 116 -11.85 -3.13 5.37
C ALA A 116 -12.11 -2.97 3.86
N PHE A 117 -11.84 -4.00 3.08
CA PHE A 117 -11.99 -3.97 1.63
C PHE A 117 -13.14 -4.87 1.12
N ALA A 118 -14.01 -5.33 2.02
CA ALA A 118 -15.12 -6.24 1.74
C ALA A 118 -14.71 -7.51 0.96
N LEU A 119 -13.51 -8.06 1.25
CA LEU A 119 -12.98 -9.25 0.56
C LEU A 119 -13.70 -10.54 0.97
N ASP A 120 -14.53 -10.47 2.00
CA ASP A 120 -15.52 -11.46 2.38
C ASP A 120 -16.70 -11.51 1.40
N TRP A 121 -16.96 -10.42 0.65
CA TRP A 121 -18.04 -10.33 -0.34
C TRP A 121 -17.55 -10.31 -1.79
N ILE A 122 -16.56 -9.48 -2.10
CA ILE A 122 -16.15 -9.15 -3.47
C ILE A 122 -14.62 -9.06 -3.53
N ARG A 123 -14.03 -9.68 -4.56
CA ARG A 123 -12.60 -9.57 -4.86
C ARG A 123 -12.42 -9.32 -6.37
N PRO A 124 -11.48 -8.47 -6.81
CA PRO A 124 -10.58 -7.63 -6.00
C PRO A 124 -11.20 -6.26 -5.66
N PRO A 125 -10.61 -5.51 -4.68
CA PRO A 125 -10.97 -4.12 -4.43
C PRO A 125 -10.26 -3.18 -5.43
N ARG A 126 -10.57 -1.87 -5.36
CA ARG A 126 -9.86 -0.81 -6.09
C ARG A 126 -8.91 -0.05 -5.15
N GLN A 127 -7.67 -0.51 -5.06
CA GLN A 127 -6.60 0.21 -4.35
C GLN A 127 -5.89 1.17 -5.30
N MET A 128 -5.39 2.29 -4.78
CA MET A 128 -4.69 3.32 -5.55
C MET A 128 -3.52 3.90 -4.74
N ASN A 129 -2.38 4.15 -5.38
CA ASN A 129 -1.25 4.84 -4.77
C ASN A 129 -1.47 6.37 -4.85
N SER A 130 -1.64 7.01 -3.69
CA SER A 130 -2.14 8.39 -3.64
C SER A 130 -1.19 9.45 -4.22
N THR A 131 0.13 9.22 -4.24
CA THR A 131 1.08 10.19 -4.84
C THR A 131 0.77 10.43 -6.30
N SER A 132 0.64 9.37 -7.11
CA SER A 132 0.29 9.48 -8.53
C SER A 132 -1.12 10.03 -8.73
N PHE A 133 -2.06 9.60 -7.89
CA PHE A 133 -3.44 10.09 -7.93
C PHE A 133 -3.51 11.62 -7.74
N PHE A 134 -2.87 12.15 -6.69
CA PHE A 134 -2.89 13.59 -6.46
C PHE A 134 -1.99 14.35 -7.43
N TYR A 135 -0.85 13.78 -7.84
CA TYR A 135 -0.01 14.39 -8.87
C TYR A 135 -0.81 14.65 -10.15
N ALA A 136 -1.60 13.68 -10.59
CA ALA A 136 -2.50 13.79 -11.74
C ALA A 136 -3.69 14.74 -11.49
N HIS A 137 -4.46 14.54 -10.41
CA HIS A 137 -5.77 15.20 -10.24
C HIS A 137 -5.73 16.56 -9.55
N THR A 138 -4.59 16.93 -8.95
CA THR A 138 -4.33 18.32 -8.54
C THR A 138 -3.51 19.08 -9.58
N ASP A 139 -3.27 18.47 -10.74
CA ASP A 139 -2.54 19.02 -11.87
C ASP A 139 -1.13 19.52 -11.55
N GLN A 140 -0.51 18.99 -10.50
CA GLN A 140 0.88 19.33 -10.14
C GLN A 140 1.86 19.01 -11.26
N TRP A 141 1.57 17.97 -12.05
CA TRP A 141 2.34 17.59 -13.23
C TRP A 141 2.47 18.70 -14.29
N ARG A 142 1.53 19.63 -14.32
CA ARG A 142 1.56 20.77 -15.24
C ARG A 142 2.61 21.81 -14.88
N TYR A 143 3.21 21.72 -13.70
CA TYR A 143 4.18 22.68 -13.18
C TYR A 143 5.55 22.02 -12.93
N GLU A 144 5.73 20.77 -13.38
CA GLU A 144 6.96 20.02 -13.19
C GLU A 144 8.14 20.72 -13.86
N LYS A 145 9.27 20.80 -13.15
CA LYS A 145 10.50 21.43 -13.64
C LYS A 145 11.68 20.48 -13.68
N LEU A 146 11.57 19.31 -13.05
CA LEU A 146 12.62 18.31 -13.07
C LEU A 146 12.50 17.44 -14.33
N GLY A 147 13.49 17.51 -15.21
CA GLY A 147 13.60 16.65 -16.39
C GLY A 147 14.18 15.27 -16.04
N MET A 148 13.77 14.23 -16.78
CA MET A 148 14.30 12.87 -16.57
C MET A 148 15.78 12.77 -16.92
N GLU A 149 16.27 13.59 -17.84
CA GLU A 149 17.68 13.69 -18.21
C GLU A 149 18.61 14.11 -17.07
N GLU A 150 18.08 14.73 -16.01
CA GLU A 150 18.82 15.08 -14.79
C GLU A 150 18.92 13.91 -13.81
N VAL A 151 18.02 12.93 -13.93
CA VAL A 151 17.92 11.77 -13.02
C VAL A 151 18.64 10.55 -13.60
N LEU A 152 18.66 10.40 -14.92
CA LEU A 152 19.22 9.24 -15.60
C LEU A 152 20.72 9.05 -15.36
N SER A 153 21.12 7.77 -15.30
CA SER A 153 22.52 7.37 -15.34
C SER A 153 23.22 7.97 -16.58
N PRO A 154 24.47 8.45 -16.45
CA PRO A 154 25.23 8.97 -17.61
C PRO A 154 25.55 7.89 -18.64
N LEU A 155 25.34 6.60 -18.31
CA LEU A 155 25.53 5.46 -19.20
C LEU A 155 24.23 5.05 -19.91
N ALA A 156 23.07 5.58 -19.50
CA ALA A 156 21.79 5.24 -20.09
C ALA A 156 21.61 5.90 -21.47
N ASP A 157 20.89 5.23 -22.36
CA ASP A 157 20.44 5.84 -23.61
C ASP A 157 19.32 6.85 -23.32
N LYS A 158 19.68 8.13 -23.24
CA LYS A 158 18.74 9.23 -22.98
C LYS A 158 17.53 9.24 -23.92
N LYS A 159 17.66 8.76 -25.15
CA LYS A 159 16.55 8.74 -26.11
C LYS A 159 15.52 7.68 -25.76
N ALA A 160 15.96 6.51 -25.28
CA ALA A 160 15.09 5.42 -24.85
C ALA A 160 14.25 5.81 -23.60
N PHE A 161 14.72 6.78 -22.83
CA PHE A 161 14.12 7.27 -21.59
C PHE A 161 13.54 8.70 -21.71
N ALA A 162 13.13 9.10 -22.91
CA ALA A 162 12.47 10.39 -23.10
C ALA A 162 11.05 10.43 -22.50
N GLY A 163 10.55 11.65 -22.25
CA GLY A 163 9.22 11.91 -21.71
C GLY A 163 9.27 12.61 -20.34
N SER A 164 8.12 13.14 -19.93
CA SER A 164 7.91 13.78 -18.63
C SER A 164 7.67 12.75 -17.53
N MET A 165 7.75 13.14 -16.26
CA MET A 165 7.48 12.22 -15.15
C MET A 165 6.09 11.59 -15.18
N ILE A 166 5.06 12.32 -15.62
CA ILE A 166 3.71 11.75 -15.72
C ILE A 166 3.62 10.68 -16.83
N ASP A 167 4.42 10.80 -17.90
CA ASP A 167 4.47 9.79 -18.97
C ASP A 167 4.96 8.44 -18.43
N TYR A 168 5.93 8.45 -17.52
CA TYR A 168 6.40 7.24 -16.84
C TYR A 168 5.31 6.61 -15.98
N ASN A 169 4.46 7.43 -15.33
CA ASN A 169 3.35 6.91 -14.56
C ASN A 169 2.29 6.25 -15.46
N VAL A 170 1.92 6.90 -16.58
CA VAL A 170 0.97 6.32 -17.56
C VAL A 170 1.49 5.02 -18.16
N ARG A 171 2.79 4.96 -18.51
CA ARG A 171 3.48 3.74 -18.94
C ARG A 171 3.38 2.64 -17.88
N ALA A 172 3.70 2.95 -16.64
CA ALA A 172 3.63 2.00 -15.53
C ALA A 172 2.19 1.50 -15.28
N GLU A 173 1.19 2.39 -15.34
CA GLU A 173 -0.22 2.05 -15.22
C GLU A 173 -0.67 1.08 -16.33
N ARG A 174 -0.40 1.39 -17.59
CA ARG A 174 -0.83 0.54 -18.72
C ARG A 174 -0.08 -0.79 -18.80
N MET A 175 1.15 -0.86 -18.30
CA MET A 175 1.92 -2.11 -18.19
C MET A 175 1.52 -2.94 -16.97
N GLY A 176 0.62 -2.43 -16.12
CA GLY A 176 0.15 -3.11 -14.92
C GLY A 176 1.08 -3.01 -13.72
N TRP A 177 2.08 -2.12 -13.74
CA TRP A 177 3.00 -1.94 -12.62
C TRP A 177 2.38 -1.13 -11.49
N LEU A 178 1.55 -0.13 -11.83
CA LEU A 178 0.84 0.72 -10.87
C LEU A 178 -0.68 0.62 -11.08
N PRO A 179 -1.48 0.84 -10.01
CA PRO A 179 -2.92 0.97 -10.17
C PRO A 179 -3.31 2.30 -10.83
N SER A 180 -4.53 2.36 -11.37
CA SER A 180 -5.14 3.56 -11.95
C SER A 180 -6.44 3.91 -11.21
N ALA A 181 -6.70 5.21 -11.03
CA ALA A 181 -7.99 5.69 -10.53
C ALA A 181 -8.28 7.14 -11.00
N PRO A 182 -9.38 7.38 -11.72
CA PRO A 182 -10.24 6.41 -12.42
C PRO A 182 -9.46 5.47 -13.37
N GLN A 183 -10.04 4.31 -13.71
CA GLN A 183 -9.33 3.26 -14.45
C GLN A 183 -9.45 3.42 -15.97
N LEU A 184 -10.68 3.58 -16.43
CA LEU A 184 -11.06 3.67 -17.83
C LEU A 184 -11.95 4.89 -18.00
N GLN A 185 -11.82 5.57 -19.14
CA GLN A 185 -12.66 6.72 -19.46
C GLN A 185 -14.13 6.34 -19.59
N THR A 186 -14.40 5.18 -20.19
CA THR A 186 -15.75 4.62 -20.24
C THR A 186 -16.11 4.05 -18.87
N ASN A 187 -17.34 4.34 -18.41
CA ASN A 187 -17.86 3.75 -17.18
C ASN A 187 -17.68 2.21 -17.18
N PRO A 188 -17.01 1.63 -16.17
CA PRO A 188 -16.65 0.21 -16.17
C PRO A 188 -17.85 -0.75 -16.12
N LEU A 189 -19.04 -0.28 -15.71
CA LEU A 189 -20.30 -1.02 -15.82
C LEU A 189 -20.73 -1.10 -17.30
N GLN A 190 -20.58 0.00 -18.03
CA GLN A 190 -20.95 0.09 -19.44
C GLN A 190 -20.04 -0.78 -20.31
N VAL A 191 -18.74 -0.87 -19.99
CA VAL A 191 -17.80 -1.77 -20.68
C VAL A 191 -18.29 -3.22 -20.67
N VAL A 192 -18.82 -3.71 -19.54
CA VAL A 192 -19.36 -5.08 -19.46
C VAL A 192 -20.66 -5.24 -20.27
N ARG A 193 -21.52 -4.21 -20.29
CA ARG A 193 -22.74 -4.20 -21.10
C ARG A 193 -22.43 -4.22 -22.59
N ASP A 194 -21.49 -3.38 -23.04
CA ASP A 194 -21.06 -3.31 -24.43
C ASP A 194 -20.39 -4.61 -24.89
N ALA A 195 -19.58 -5.24 -24.02
CA ALA A 195 -19.01 -6.55 -24.28
C ALA A 195 -20.10 -7.62 -24.49
N ALA A 196 -21.13 -7.63 -23.63
CA ALA A 196 -22.25 -8.55 -23.76
C ALA A 196 -23.04 -8.33 -25.07
N ILE A 197 -23.30 -7.08 -25.46
CA ILE A 197 -23.94 -6.73 -26.74
C ILE A 197 -23.08 -7.20 -27.93
N ALA A 198 -21.76 -7.07 -27.84
CA ALA A 198 -20.83 -7.53 -28.85
C ALA A 198 -20.62 -9.06 -28.86
N GLY A 199 -21.21 -9.80 -27.92
CA GLY A 199 -21.02 -11.25 -27.78
C GLY A 199 -19.60 -11.66 -27.38
N LEU A 200 -18.87 -10.78 -26.66
CA LEU A 200 -17.50 -11.00 -26.21
C LEU A 200 -17.41 -11.11 -24.69
N ASP A 201 -16.41 -11.84 -24.19
CA ASP A 201 -16.00 -11.72 -22.80
C ASP A 201 -15.51 -10.30 -22.51
N ALA A 202 -15.81 -9.75 -21.33
CA ALA A 202 -15.51 -8.36 -21.01
C ALA A 202 -14.00 -8.06 -20.98
N LYS A 203 -13.16 -9.03 -20.60
CA LYS A 203 -11.70 -8.90 -20.69
C LYS A 203 -11.29 -8.80 -22.15
N ASP A 204 -11.78 -9.69 -23.00
CA ASP A 204 -11.41 -9.73 -24.42
C ASP A 204 -11.90 -8.47 -25.17
N TYR A 205 -13.09 -7.97 -24.83
CA TYR A 205 -13.60 -6.69 -25.31
C TYR A 205 -12.69 -5.53 -24.90
N ALA A 206 -12.27 -5.48 -23.63
CA ALA A 206 -11.38 -4.42 -23.14
C ALA A 206 -9.98 -4.50 -23.77
N VAL A 207 -9.40 -5.69 -23.90
CA VAL A 207 -8.11 -5.89 -24.59
C VAL A 207 -8.19 -5.40 -26.03
N LYS A 208 -9.24 -5.78 -26.76
CA LYS A 208 -9.47 -5.32 -28.14
C LYS A 208 -9.60 -3.80 -28.18
N GLY A 209 -10.44 -3.22 -27.32
CA GLY A 209 -10.72 -1.80 -27.29
C GLY A 209 -9.50 -0.94 -26.92
N LEU A 210 -8.66 -1.43 -26.01
CA LEU A 210 -7.41 -0.74 -25.64
C LEU A 210 -6.37 -0.77 -26.77
N LYS A 211 -6.31 -1.88 -27.52
CA LYS A 211 -5.42 -2.02 -28.69
C LYS A 211 -5.86 -1.15 -29.87
N ASP A 212 -7.16 -1.14 -30.19
CA ASP A 212 -7.70 -0.38 -31.33
C ASP A 212 -8.03 1.09 -31.00
N GLY A 213 -8.01 1.46 -29.70
CA GLY A 213 -8.22 2.81 -29.21
C GLY A 213 -9.69 3.20 -28.98
N SER A 214 -10.65 2.28 -29.20
CA SER A 214 -12.06 2.49 -28.87
C SER A 214 -12.33 2.52 -27.37
N LEU A 215 -11.43 1.95 -26.56
CA LEU A 215 -11.41 2.09 -25.10
C LEU A 215 -10.11 2.77 -24.68
N LYS A 216 -10.19 3.70 -23.72
CA LYS A 216 -9.04 4.48 -23.23
C LYS A 216 -8.89 4.34 -21.72
N MET A 217 -7.64 4.29 -21.25
CA MET A 217 -7.33 4.42 -19.83
C MET A 217 -7.44 5.89 -19.42
N SER A 218 -8.01 6.16 -18.25
CA SER A 218 -8.24 7.54 -17.81
C SER A 218 -6.95 8.33 -17.61
N CYS A 219 -5.85 7.66 -17.27
CA CYS A 219 -4.55 8.28 -17.04
C CYS A 219 -3.93 8.92 -18.30
N THR A 220 -4.40 8.59 -19.51
CA THR A 220 -3.93 9.26 -20.74
C THR A 220 -4.55 10.65 -20.94
N ASP A 221 -5.61 10.98 -20.20
CA ASP A 221 -6.27 12.29 -20.23
C ASP A 221 -6.93 12.60 -18.87
N PRO A 222 -6.14 12.85 -17.80
CA PRO A 222 -6.67 13.10 -16.45
C PRO A 222 -7.44 14.43 -16.33
N ASP A 223 -7.39 15.26 -17.37
CA ASP A 223 -8.10 16.52 -17.52
C ASP A 223 -9.35 16.40 -18.40
N HIS A 224 -9.73 15.18 -18.81
CA HIS A 224 -11.05 14.93 -19.37
C HIS A 224 -12.09 14.89 -18.24
N PRO A 225 -13.29 15.49 -18.40
CA PRO A 225 -14.33 15.51 -17.36
C PRO A 225 -14.88 14.13 -16.95
N ASP A 226 -14.56 13.08 -17.71
CA ASP A 226 -14.92 11.69 -17.38
C ASP A 226 -13.82 10.97 -16.57
N ASN A 227 -12.64 11.57 -16.45
CA ASN A 227 -11.41 10.93 -15.98
C ASN A 227 -10.91 11.43 -14.62
N TRP A 228 -11.65 12.30 -13.93
CA TRP A 228 -11.27 12.78 -12.60
C TRP A 228 -12.24 12.35 -11.50
N PRO A 229 -11.79 12.26 -10.24
CA PRO A 229 -12.68 11.99 -9.11
C PRO A 229 -13.71 13.11 -8.94
N ARG A 230 -14.95 12.74 -8.63
CA ARG A 230 -16.05 13.69 -8.40
C ARG A 230 -16.49 13.76 -6.94
N ASN A 231 -16.42 12.65 -6.21
CA ASN A 231 -16.80 12.60 -4.80
C ASN A 231 -15.61 12.11 -3.99
N MET A 232 -15.27 12.86 -2.94
CA MET A 232 -14.18 12.52 -2.04
C MET A 232 -14.67 12.52 -0.59
N PHE A 233 -14.44 11.40 0.09
CA PHE A 233 -14.65 11.29 1.53
C PHE A 233 -13.30 11.38 2.22
N VAL A 234 -13.21 12.25 3.23
CA VAL A 234 -12.03 12.41 4.07
C VAL A 234 -12.41 12.13 5.52
N TRP A 235 -11.79 11.14 6.13
CA TRP A 235 -11.97 10.82 7.55
C TRP A 235 -10.64 10.39 8.13
N ARG A 236 -10.43 10.66 9.43
CA ARG A 236 -9.15 10.37 10.12
C ARG A 236 -7.93 11.00 9.42
N SER A 237 -8.14 12.10 8.68
CA SER A 237 -7.14 12.77 7.86
C SER A 237 -7.41 14.27 7.80
N ASN A 238 -6.35 15.08 7.86
CA ASN A 238 -6.39 16.51 7.61
C ASN A 238 -5.62 16.83 6.31
N ILE A 239 -6.01 16.20 5.19
CA ILE A 239 -5.25 16.26 3.94
C ILE A 239 -4.97 17.70 3.47
N LEU A 240 -5.94 18.61 3.57
CA LEU A 240 -5.78 19.99 3.13
C LEU A 240 -4.97 20.85 4.13
N GLY A 241 -4.76 20.39 5.35
CA GLY A 241 -4.00 21.13 6.37
C GLY A 241 -2.75 20.41 6.89
N SER A 242 -2.34 19.31 6.28
CA SER A 242 -1.23 18.49 6.80
C SER A 242 -0.51 17.70 5.70
N SER A 243 -1.17 16.69 5.11
CA SER A 243 -0.47 15.73 4.23
C SER A 243 -0.47 16.11 2.75
N GLY A 244 -1.31 17.04 2.30
CA GLY A 244 -1.40 17.50 0.91
C GLY A 244 -0.21 18.37 0.51
N LYS A 245 0.78 17.77 -0.16
CA LYS A 245 1.89 18.51 -0.77
C LYS A 245 1.36 19.25 -1.99
N GLY A 246 1.77 20.51 -2.15
CA GLY A 246 1.19 21.37 -3.18
C GLY A 246 -0.20 21.88 -2.82
N HIS A 247 -0.40 22.34 -1.58
CA HIS A 247 -1.69 22.81 -1.04
C HIS A 247 -2.47 23.71 -2.01
N GLU A 248 -1.81 24.73 -2.58
CA GLU A 248 -2.47 25.67 -3.50
C GLU A 248 -3.00 24.99 -4.78
N TYR A 249 -2.38 23.89 -5.22
CA TYR A 249 -2.86 23.12 -6.36
C TYR A 249 -4.10 22.30 -6.02
N PHE A 250 -4.24 21.82 -4.78
CA PHE A 250 -5.50 21.24 -4.31
C PHE A 250 -6.62 22.28 -4.37
N LEU A 251 -6.37 23.48 -3.83
CA LEU A 251 -7.35 24.57 -3.80
C LEU A 251 -7.80 24.99 -5.20
N LYS A 252 -6.85 25.07 -6.14
CA LYS A 252 -7.11 25.44 -7.54
C LYS A 252 -7.83 24.33 -8.31
N HIS A 253 -7.20 23.16 -8.43
CA HIS A 253 -7.60 22.15 -9.41
C HIS A 253 -8.65 21.18 -8.87
N LEU A 254 -8.57 20.79 -7.60
CA LEU A 254 -9.60 19.93 -6.99
C LEU A 254 -10.81 20.71 -6.50
N LEU A 255 -10.59 21.83 -5.79
CA LEU A 255 -11.68 22.56 -5.12
C LEU A 255 -12.24 23.72 -5.94
N GLY A 256 -11.46 24.30 -6.88
CA GLY A 256 -11.94 25.44 -7.68
C GLY A 256 -12.10 26.73 -6.87
N THR A 257 -11.28 26.90 -5.83
CA THR A 257 -11.31 28.05 -4.92
C THR A 257 -10.19 29.05 -5.23
N SER A 258 -10.22 30.21 -4.55
CA SER A 258 -9.07 31.11 -4.53
C SER A 258 -7.82 30.37 -4.06
N ASN A 259 -6.71 30.59 -4.74
CA ASN A 259 -5.44 29.92 -4.48
C ASN A 259 -4.26 30.90 -4.63
N GLY A 260 -3.11 30.50 -4.09
CA GLY A 260 -1.87 31.24 -4.09
C GLY A 260 -0.81 30.74 -5.08
N VAL A 261 -1.17 29.97 -6.12
CA VAL A 261 -0.20 29.49 -7.12
C VAL A 261 0.46 30.69 -7.82
N GLN A 262 1.78 30.86 -7.64
CA GLN A 262 2.54 31.99 -8.21
C GLN A 262 3.18 31.65 -9.57
N GLY A 263 3.60 30.40 -9.74
CA GLY A 263 4.24 29.93 -10.96
C GLY A 263 3.26 29.77 -12.11
N LYS A 264 3.78 29.84 -13.35
CA LYS A 264 3.04 29.45 -14.55
C LYS A 264 3.17 27.93 -14.74
N ASP A 265 2.16 27.33 -15.36
CA ASP A 265 2.28 25.97 -15.88
C ASP A 265 3.31 25.92 -17.02
N LEU A 266 3.62 24.72 -17.52
CA LEU A 266 4.52 24.53 -18.64
C LEU A 266 4.13 25.44 -19.82
N GLY A 267 5.05 26.33 -20.18
CA GLY A 267 4.87 27.28 -21.27
C GLY A 267 4.86 26.62 -22.64
N LYS A 268 4.56 27.41 -23.69
CA LYS A 268 4.54 26.93 -25.09
C LYS A 268 5.90 26.40 -25.58
N GLU A 269 6.98 26.90 -25.01
CA GLU A 269 8.36 26.53 -25.35
C GLU A 269 8.89 25.37 -24.49
N GLU A 270 8.16 24.99 -23.44
CA GLU A 270 8.52 23.87 -22.57
C GLU A 270 7.95 22.56 -23.14
N ALA A 271 8.68 21.47 -22.99
CA ALA A 271 8.26 20.16 -23.48
C ALA A 271 7.03 19.67 -22.71
N LYS A 272 5.95 19.38 -23.44
CA LYS A 272 4.72 18.79 -22.91
C LYS A 272 4.84 17.27 -22.80
N PRO A 273 4.05 16.60 -21.94
CA PRO A 273 3.99 15.14 -21.92
C PRO A 273 3.59 14.57 -23.29
N THR A 274 4.03 13.34 -23.56
CA THR A 274 3.72 12.64 -24.81
C THR A 274 2.63 11.57 -24.67
N GLU A 275 2.41 11.09 -23.45
CA GLU A 275 1.41 10.05 -23.11
C GLU A 275 0.12 10.63 -22.53
N VAL A 276 0.16 11.92 -22.15
CA VAL A 276 -0.96 12.64 -21.54
C VAL A 276 -1.43 13.78 -22.44
N VAL A 277 -2.73 13.87 -22.65
CA VAL A 277 -3.34 14.98 -23.39
C VAL A 277 -3.13 16.30 -22.64
N TRP A 278 -2.56 17.30 -23.31
CA TRP A 278 -2.43 18.64 -22.79
C TRP A 278 -3.63 19.51 -23.16
N HIS A 279 -4.33 20.02 -22.15
CA HIS A 279 -5.34 21.07 -22.31
C HIS A 279 -4.74 22.43 -22.02
N ASP A 280 -4.84 23.38 -22.95
CA ASP A 280 -4.28 24.73 -22.80
C ASP A 280 -4.88 25.49 -21.61
N LYS A 281 -6.12 25.18 -21.25
CA LYS A 281 -6.73 25.61 -20.00
C LYS A 281 -6.96 24.38 -19.12
N ALA A 282 -6.22 24.31 -18.02
CA ALA A 282 -6.43 23.29 -17.01
C ALA A 282 -7.86 23.38 -16.42
N PRO A 283 -8.52 22.24 -16.14
CA PRO A 283 -9.73 22.22 -15.33
C PRO A 283 -9.46 22.72 -13.90
N GLU A 284 -10.48 23.34 -13.31
CA GLU A 284 -10.52 23.78 -11.91
C GLU A 284 -11.81 23.27 -11.28
N GLY A 285 -11.79 22.97 -9.98
CA GLY A 285 -12.97 22.45 -9.27
C GLY A 285 -13.41 21.06 -9.73
N LYS A 286 -12.47 20.11 -9.85
CA LYS A 286 -12.78 18.73 -10.29
C LYS A 286 -13.74 17.99 -9.35
N LEU A 287 -13.70 18.27 -8.04
CA LEU A 287 -14.60 17.64 -7.07
C LEU A 287 -15.98 18.30 -7.11
N ASP A 288 -17.02 17.48 -7.28
CA ASP A 288 -18.42 17.89 -7.13
C ASP A 288 -18.87 17.86 -5.65
N LEU A 289 -18.22 17.04 -4.82
CA LEU A 289 -18.55 16.90 -3.39
C LEU A 289 -17.34 16.45 -2.57
N LEU A 290 -16.99 17.24 -1.55
CA LEU A 290 -16.03 16.92 -0.50
C LEU A 290 -16.75 16.76 0.85
N VAL A 291 -16.76 15.54 1.38
CA VAL A 291 -17.35 15.21 2.69
C VAL A 291 -16.23 14.88 3.69
N THR A 292 -16.19 15.58 4.82
CA THR A 292 -15.19 15.34 5.87
C THR A 292 -15.84 14.90 7.18
N LEU A 293 -15.32 13.82 7.79
CA LEU A 293 -15.67 13.35 9.12
C LEU A 293 -14.55 13.74 10.08
N ASP A 294 -14.85 14.59 11.07
CA ASP A 294 -13.88 15.03 12.07
C ASP A 294 -14.60 15.41 13.38
N PHE A 295 -13.90 15.26 14.51
CA PHE A 295 -14.40 15.65 15.82
C PHE A 295 -14.01 17.08 16.18
N ARG A 296 -13.16 17.71 15.35
CA ARG A 296 -12.80 19.13 15.42
C ARG A 296 -12.91 19.77 14.03
N MET A 297 -13.15 21.07 13.98
CA MET A 297 -13.15 21.83 12.73
C MET A 297 -11.70 21.99 12.21
N SER A 298 -11.20 21.00 11.49
CA SER A 298 -9.86 21.02 10.89
C SER A 298 -9.81 21.88 9.62
N THR A 299 -8.62 22.11 9.07
CA THR A 299 -8.47 22.83 7.80
C THR A 299 -9.24 22.15 6.69
N THR A 300 -9.19 20.81 6.59
CA THR A 300 -10.01 20.10 5.60
C THR A 300 -11.51 20.38 5.80
N CYS A 301 -12.01 20.35 7.04
CA CYS A 301 -13.41 20.67 7.32
C CYS A 301 -13.80 22.07 6.85
N LEU A 302 -12.94 23.08 7.05
CA LEU A 302 -13.19 24.46 6.62
C LEU A 302 -13.38 24.60 5.10
N TYR A 303 -12.77 23.70 4.31
CA TYR A 303 -12.87 23.67 2.86
C TYR A 303 -13.87 22.62 2.34
N SER A 304 -14.54 21.86 3.22
CA SER A 304 -15.45 20.79 2.82
C SER A 304 -16.87 21.32 2.61
N ASP A 305 -17.61 20.69 1.69
CA ASP A 305 -19.03 20.99 1.47
C ASP A 305 -19.90 20.48 2.63
N ILE A 306 -19.55 19.30 3.15
CA ILE A 306 -20.24 18.66 4.26
C ILE A 306 -19.23 18.25 5.32
N VAL A 307 -19.51 18.64 6.57
CA VAL A 307 -18.76 18.20 7.76
C VAL A 307 -19.68 17.35 8.62
N LEU A 308 -19.24 16.14 8.94
CA LEU A 308 -19.96 15.21 9.81
C LEU A 308 -19.23 15.06 11.15
N PRO A 309 -19.92 15.25 12.30
CA PRO A 309 -19.31 15.11 13.60
C PRO A 309 -19.01 13.64 13.89
N THR A 310 -17.74 13.24 13.88
CA THR A 310 -17.34 11.91 14.32
C THR A 310 -17.07 11.88 15.82
N ALA A 311 -17.26 10.73 16.45
CA ALA A 311 -16.96 10.51 17.86
C ALA A 311 -15.44 10.61 18.11
N THR A 312 -15.07 11.18 19.26
CA THR A 312 -13.66 11.17 19.70
C THR A 312 -13.20 9.74 20.02
N TRP A 313 -11.91 9.58 20.29
CA TRP A 313 -11.35 8.27 20.64
C TRP A 313 -11.87 7.68 21.97
N TYR A 314 -12.48 8.51 22.83
CA TYR A 314 -13.05 8.10 24.12
C TYR A 314 -14.55 7.80 24.06
N GLU A 315 -15.16 7.88 22.87
CA GLU A 315 -16.60 7.75 22.67
C GLU A 315 -16.94 6.66 21.65
N LYS A 316 -15.97 5.80 21.30
CA LYS A 316 -16.15 4.70 20.35
C LYS A 316 -15.28 3.51 20.68
N ASN A 317 -15.64 2.34 20.16
CA ASN A 317 -14.83 1.13 20.26
C ASN A 317 -14.02 0.93 18.98
N ASP A 318 -12.75 0.57 19.12
CA ASP A 318 -11.86 0.28 18.00
C ASP A 318 -10.64 -0.51 18.50
N LEU A 319 -9.74 -0.92 17.60
CA LEU A 319 -8.48 -1.59 17.90
C LEU A 319 -7.28 -0.71 17.55
N ASN A 320 -6.19 -0.83 18.31
CA ASN A 320 -4.93 -0.18 18.03
C ASN A 320 -3.74 -1.14 18.22
N THR A 321 -2.78 -1.05 17.30
CA THR A 321 -1.50 -1.80 17.29
C THR A 321 -0.41 -0.95 16.67
N SER A 322 0.84 -1.17 17.04
CA SER A 322 1.98 -0.39 16.53
C SER A 322 3.21 -1.26 16.28
N ASP A 323 4.14 -0.75 15.45
CA ASP A 323 5.50 -1.25 15.26
C ASP A 323 6.27 -1.38 16.57
N MET A 324 6.07 -0.39 17.46
CA MET A 324 6.90 -0.17 18.64
C MET A 324 6.78 -1.27 19.71
N HIS A 325 5.64 -1.95 19.77
CA HIS A 325 5.36 -2.95 20.79
C HIS A 325 4.39 -4.03 20.28
N PRO A 326 4.40 -5.24 20.87
CA PRO A 326 3.61 -6.37 20.38
C PRO A 326 2.18 -6.43 20.93
N PHE A 327 1.74 -5.38 21.64
CA PHE A 327 0.41 -5.35 22.22
C PHE A 327 -0.66 -4.88 21.23
N ILE A 328 -1.80 -5.57 21.27
CA ILE A 328 -3.08 -5.06 20.77
C ILE A 328 -3.94 -4.61 21.95
N HIS A 329 -4.52 -3.42 21.82
CA HIS A 329 -5.38 -2.82 22.84
C HIS A 329 -6.50 -2.01 22.18
N PRO A 330 -7.60 -1.75 22.91
CA PRO A 330 -8.76 -1.11 22.31
C PRO A 330 -8.75 0.41 22.49
N LEU A 331 -9.58 1.09 21.70
CA LEU A 331 -10.28 2.29 22.11
C LEU A 331 -11.61 1.85 22.76
N SER A 332 -12.16 2.63 23.68
CA SER A 332 -13.40 2.24 24.37
C SER A 332 -14.28 3.44 24.64
N THR A 333 -15.58 3.20 24.55
CA THR A 333 -16.63 4.18 24.83
C THR A 333 -16.69 4.42 26.34
N ALA A 334 -16.09 5.52 26.80
CA ALA A 334 -16.17 5.97 28.20
C ALA A 334 -17.54 6.59 28.50
N VAL A 335 -18.10 7.30 27.53
CA VAL A 335 -19.46 7.87 27.51
C VAL A 335 -19.98 7.81 26.07
N ASP A 336 -21.30 7.86 25.90
CA ASP A 336 -21.91 7.96 24.58
C ASP A 336 -21.39 9.20 23.83
N PRO A 337 -21.23 9.13 22.49
CA PRO A 337 -20.80 10.28 21.69
C PRO A 337 -21.59 11.55 21.97
N ALA A 338 -20.91 12.63 22.34
CA ALA A 338 -21.56 13.88 22.69
C ALA A 338 -22.35 14.49 21.51
N TRP A 339 -23.44 15.19 21.85
CA TRP A 339 -24.35 15.85 20.92
C TRP A 339 -24.93 14.90 19.86
N GLN A 340 -24.57 15.11 18.59
CA GLN A 340 -25.02 14.32 17.44
C GLN A 340 -23.86 13.57 16.78
N SER A 341 -22.71 13.51 17.45
CA SER A 341 -21.56 12.78 16.93
C SER A 341 -21.84 11.27 16.89
N ARG A 342 -21.16 10.57 15.99
CA ARG A 342 -21.28 9.12 15.80
C ARG A 342 -19.93 8.52 15.49
N SER A 343 -19.72 7.25 15.81
CA SER A 343 -18.50 6.55 15.38
C SER A 343 -18.38 6.56 13.85
N ASP A 344 -17.15 6.51 13.32
CA ASP A 344 -16.93 6.42 11.87
C ASP A 344 -17.67 5.20 11.28
N TRP A 345 -17.68 4.09 12.02
CA TRP A 345 -18.43 2.87 11.69
C TRP A 345 -19.92 3.14 11.50
N ASP A 346 -20.56 3.80 12.46
CA ASP A 346 -22.00 4.08 12.39
C ASP A 346 -22.34 5.13 11.33
N ILE A 347 -21.44 6.08 11.05
CA ILE A 347 -21.60 7.03 9.95
C ILE A 347 -21.60 6.29 8.61
N TYR A 348 -20.60 5.43 8.36
CA TYR A 348 -20.52 4.66 7.11
C TYR A 348 -21.61 3.60 6.98
N LYS A 349 -22.01 2.95 8.07
CA LYS A 349 -23.20 2.08 8.11
C LYS A 349 -24.46 2.86 7.75
N GLY A 350 -24.59 4.10 8.23
CA GLY A 350 -25.67 5.02 7.87
C GLY A 350 -25.66 5.39 6.38
N PHE A 351 -24.48 5.69 5.82
CA PHE A 351 -24.33 5.90 4.38
C PHE A 351 -24.71 4.65 3.57
N ALA A 352 -24.22 3.48 3.96
CA ALA A 352 -24.55 2.22 3.30
C ALA A 352 -26.06 1.97 3.29
N LYS A 353 -26.73 2.21 4.43
CA LYS A 353 -28.19 2.14 4.54
C LYS A 353 -28.88 3.07 3.57
N LYS A 354 -28.53 4.36 3.61
CA LYS A 354 -29.22 5.35 2.78
C LYS A 354 -28.93 5.16 1.31
N PHE A 355 -27.69 4.81 0.95
CA PHE A 355 -27.27 4.47 -0.40
C PHE A 355 -28.11 3.31 -0.96
N SER A 356 -28.26 2.22 -0.21
CA SER A 356 -29.07 1.06 -0.62
C SER A 356 -30.54 1.41 -0.86
N GLU A 357 -31.09 2.41 -0.16
CA GLU A 357 -32.46 2.90 -0.41
C GLU A 357 -32.53 3.74 -1.70
N VAL A 358 -31.62 4.70 -1.87
CA VAL A 358 -31.69 5.69 -2.97
C VAL A 358 -31.15 5.16 -4.29
N CYS A 359 -30.36 4.09 -4.29
CA CYS A 359 -29.82 3.52 -5.53
C CYS A 359 -30.87 2.73 -6.32
N VAL A 360 -31.99 2.33 -5.71
CA VAL A 360 -33.04 1.54 -6.37
C VAL A 360 -33.66 2.34 -7.51
N GLY A 361 -33.72 1.74 -8.70
CA GLY A 361 -34.13 2.40 -9.94
C GLY A 361 -32.98 3.06 -10.71
N HIS A 362 -31.80 3.19 -10.10
CA HIS A 362 -30.59 3.74 -10.73
C HIS A 362 -29.47 2.72 -10.87
N LEU A 363 -29.24 1.90 -9.85
CA LEU A 363 -28.22 0.84 -9.78
C LEU A 363 -28.83 -0.43 -9.17
N GLY A 364 -28.76 -1.54 -9.90
CA GLY A 364 -29.26 -2.84 -9.47
C GLY A 364 -28.16 -3.81 -9.05
N VAL A 365 -28.27 -5.05 -9.53
CA VAL A 365 -27.15 -6.00 -9.51
C VAL A 365 -26.37 -5.79 -10.79
N GLU A 366 -25.22 -5.16 -10.68
CA GLU A 366 -24.41 -4.74 -11.82
C GLU A 366 -23.13 -5.55 -11.91
N ARG A 367 -22.60 -5.69 -13.13
CA ARG A 367 -21.26 -6.24 -13.37
C ARG A 367 -20.36 -5.12 -13.88
N GLU A 368 -19.19 -4.97 -13.30
CA GLU A 368 -18.18 -4.03 -13.80
C GLU A 368 -16.84 -4.70 -14.05
N LEU A 369 -16.07 -4.10 -14.95
CA LEU A 369 -14.67 -4.44 -15.15
C LEU A 369 -13.79 -3.69 -14.15
N VAL A 370 -12.94 -4.42 -13.43
CA VAL A 370 -11.94 -3.87 -12.51
C VAL A 370 -10.56 -4.23 -13.03
N LEU A 371 -9.70 -3.21 -13.12
CA LEU A 371 -8.29 -3.37 -13.42
C LEU A 371 -7.52 -3.46 -12.09
N THR A 372 -6.61 -4.43 -11.94
CA THR A 372 -5.68 -4.46 -10.80
C THR A 372 -4.25 -4.60 -11.31
N PRO A 373 -3.27 -3.93 -10.68
CA PRO A 373 -1.89 -4.10 -11.08
C PRO A 373 -1.42 -5.54 -10.87
N LEU A 374 -0.23 -5.83 -11.39
CA LEU A 374 0.54 -7.03 -11.12
C LEU A 374 0.96 -6.96 -9.66
N MET A 375 0.42 -7.87 -8.86
CA MET A 375 0.60 -7.82 -7.41
C MET A 375 1.88 -8.55 -7.03
N HIS A 376 2.71 -7.91 -6.20
CA HIS A 376 3.69 -8.64 -5.40
C HIS A 376 2.98 -9.68 -4.52
N ASP A 377 3.71 -10.71 -4.09
CA ASP A 377 3.18 -11.80 -3.27
C ASP A 377 2.05 -12.56 -4.00
N SER A 378 2.12 -12.59 -5.33
CA SER A 378 1.24 -13.34 -6.22
C SER A 378 2.02 -13.87 -7.41
N PRO A 379 1.54 -14.92 -8.11
CA PRO A 379 2.21 -15.42 -9.32
C PRO A 379 2.44 -14.37 -10.42
N SER A 380 1.64 -13.29 -10.43
CA SER A 380 1.77 -12.22 -11.42
C SER A 380 3.01 -11.32 -11.22
N GLU A 381 3.73 -11.46 -10.12
CA GLU A 381 5.01 -10.76 -9.92
C GLU A 381 6.12 -11.24 -10.88
N LEU A 382 5.99 -12.45 -11.43
CA LEU A 382 6.88 -13.03 -12.44
C LEU A 382 6.49 -12.60 -13.86
N ALA A 383 6.36 -11.30 -14.07
CA ALA A 383 5.77 -10.71 -15.27
C ALA A 383 6.73 -10.59 -16.46
N GLN A 384 7.74 -9.72 -16.35
CA GLN A 384 8.69 -9.38 -17.40
C GLN A 384 10.13 -9.61 -16.90
N PRO A 385 10.74 -10.78 -17.17
CA PRO A 385 11.98 -11.19 -16.50
C PRO A 385 13.28 -10.60 -17.06
N PHE A 386 13.31 -10.14 -18.32
CA PHE A 386 14.57 -9.78 -19.02
C PHE A 386 14.59 -8.36 -19.60
N GLY A 387 13.56 -7.55 -19.32
CA GLY A 387 13.43 -6.24 -19.93
C GLY A 387 12.08 -5.60 -19.66
N VAL A 388 11.88 -4.43 -20.25
CA VAL A 388 10.60 -3.71 -20.27
C VAL A 388 10.07 -3.74 -21.69
N SER A 389 8.84 -4.18 -21.87
CA SER A 389 8.13 -4.18 -23.15
C SER A 389 6.78 -3.51 -22.99
N ASP A 390 6.51 -2.53 -23.85
CA ASP A 390 5.27 -1.76 -23.83
C ASP A 390 4.34 -2.20 -24.96
N TRP A 391 3.19 -2.76 -24.62
CA TRP A 391 2.21 -3.23 -25.60
C TRP A 391 1.64 -2.09 -26.46
N LYS A 392 1.62 -0.85 -25.96
CA LYS A 392 1.12 0.32 -26.70
C LYS A 392 2.08 0.73 -27.82
N MET A 393 3.38 0.45 -27.63
CA MET A 393 4.43 0.71 -28.61
C MET A 393 4.58 -0.42 -29.64
N GLY A 394 3.88 -1.55 -29.45
CA GLY A 394 3.98 -2.73 -30.30
C GLY A 394 5.14 -3.66 -29.93
N ASP A 395 5.81 -3.43 -28.79
CA ASP A 395 6.95 -4.26 -28.35
C ASP A 395 6.52 -5.66 -27.89
N CYS A 396 5.26 -5.79 -27.45
CA CYS A 396 4.68 -7.05 -27.00
C CYS A 396 3.16 -7.06 -27.16
N GLU A 397 2.56 -8.24 -26.97
CA GLU A 397 1.11 -8.37 -26.87
C GLU A 397 0.58 -7.80 -25.56
N LEU A 398 -0.61 -7.16 -25.59
CA LEU A 398 -1.36 -6.80 -24.38
C LEU A 398 -1.93 -8.07 -23.76
N ILE A 399 -1.33 -8.53 -22.66
CA ILE A 399 -1.71 -9.72 -21.91
C ILE A 399 -2.07 -9.29 -20.48
N PRO A 400 -3.37 -9.23 -20.12
CA PRO A 400 -3.80 -8.91 -18.77
C PRO A 400 -3.16 -9.85 -17.74
N GLY A 401 -2.56 -9.30 -16.69
CA GLY A 401 -1.87 -10.07 -15.66
C GLY A 401 -0.43 -10.45 -15.98
N LYS A 402 0.14 -9.92 -17.07
CA LYS A 402 1.56 -10.12 -17.43
C LYS A 402 2.23 -8.88 -18.02
N THR A 403 1.68 -8.33 -19.10
CA THR A 403 2.22 -7.11 -19.76
C THR A 403 1.25 -5.92 -19.62
N ALA A 404 0.12 -6.12 -18.95
CA ALA A 404 -0.92 -5.15 -18.65
C ALA A 404 -1.59 -5.49 -17.31
N PRO A 405 -2.40 -4.58 -16.72
CA PRO A 405 -3.16 -4.88 -15.51
C PRO A 405 -4.00 -6.16 -15.67
N ASN A 406 -4.19 -6.89 -14.58
CA ASN A 406 -5.24 -7.90 -14.50
C ASN A 406 -6.60 -7.23 -14.75
N MET A 407 -7.49 -7.94 -15.45
CA MET A 407 -8.84 -7.46 -15.77
C MET A 407 -9.85 -8.49 -15.28
N GLN A 408 -10.69 -8.11 -14.33
CA GLN A 408 -11.63 -9.02 -13.69
C GLN A 408 -13.03 -8.41 -13.66
N VAL A 409 -14.04 -9.20 -13.96
CA VAL A 409 -15.44 -8.78 -13.82
C VAL A 409 -15.87 -9.07 -12.38
N VAL A 410 -16.33 -8.03 -11.67
CA VAL A 410 -16.93 -8.15 -10.35
C VAL A 410 -18.41 -7.85 -10.41
N GLU A 411 -19.20 -8.55 -9.60
CA GLU A 411 -20.64 -8.30 -9.44
C GLU A 411 -20.90 -7.48 -8.18
N ARG A 412 -21.71 -6.43 -8.31
CA ARG A 412 -22.09 -5.52 -7.23
C ARG A 412 -23.60 -5.46 -7.10
N ASP A 413 -24.09 -5.85 -5.93
CA ASP A 413 -25.50 -5.79 -5.58
C ASP A 413 -25.75 -4.52 -4.77
N TYR A 414 -25.94 -3.41 -5.49
CA TYR A 414 -26.05 -2.08 -4.89
C TYR A 414 -27.23 -1.94 -3.91
N PRO A 415 -28.44 -2.49 -4.21
CA PRO A 415 -29.56 -2.46 -3.27
C PRO A 415 -29.30 -3.18 -1.94
N ASN A 416 -28.31 -4.08 -1.88
CA ASN A 416 -27.96 -4.81 -0.67
C ASN A 416 -26.62 -4.38 -0.04
N VAL A 417 -26.04 -3.23 -0.43
CA VAL A 417 -24.80 -2.70 0.18
C VAL A 417 -24.89 -2.64 1.71
N TYR A 418 -26.00 -2.13 2.27
CA TYR A 418 -26.19 -2.14 3.72
C TYR A 418 -26.18 -3.55 4.33
N LYS A 419 -26.95 -4.47 3.74
CA LYS A 419 -27.04 -5.85 4.25
C LYS A 419 -25.68 -6.54 4.21
N ARG A 420 -24.89 -6.28 3.16
CA ARG A 420 -23.52 -6.81 3.01
C ARG A 420 -22.54 -6.13 3.97
N PHE A 421 -22.66 -4.83 4.20
CA PHE A 421 -21.83 -4.10 5.16
C PHE A 421 -22.01 -4.63 6.59
N THR A 422 -23.22 -5.04 6.98
CA THR A 422 -23.53 -5.51 8.34
C THR A 422 -23.48 -7.03 8.53
N ALA A 423 -22.83 -7.77 7.62
CA ALA A 423 -22.70 -9.22 7.71
C ALA A 423 -21.41 -9.74 7.09
N LEU A 424 -20.81 -10.78 7.68
CA LEU A 424 -19.61 -11.41 7.13
C LEU A 424 -19.97 -12.20 5.88
N GLY A 425 -19.40 -11.80 4.76
CA GLY A 425 -19.68 -12.35 3.45
C GLY A 425 -19.20 -13.80 3.25
N PRO A 426 -19.77 -14.48 2.24
CA PRO A 426 -19.60 -15.92 2.06
C PRO A 426 -18.20 -16.32 1.56
N LEU A 427 -17.40 -15.40 1.01
CA LEU A 427 -16.10 -15.74 0.45
C LEU A 427 -15.09 -16.21 1.52
N MET A 428 -15.25 -15.80 2.78
CA MET A 428 -14.41 -16.31 3.86
C MET A 428 -14.61 -17.83 4.08
N GLY A 429 -15.85 -18.30 4.04
CA GLY A 429 -16.15 -19.74 4.16
C GLY A 429 -15.86 -20.53 2.88
N LYS A 430 -16.04 -19.89 1.70
CA LYS A 430 -15.94 -20.54 0.39
C LYS A 430 -14.51 -20.56 -0.18
N LEU A 431 -13.82 -19.41 -0.19
CA LEU A 431 -12.50 -19.25 -0.76
C LEU A 431 -11.39 -19.24 0.30
N GLY A 432 -11.74 -19.05 1.57
CA GLY A 432 -10.77 -18.89 2.65
C GLY A 432 -10.22 -17.47 2.75
N ASN A 433 -9.15 -17.35 3.54
CA ASN A 433 -8.44 -16.09 3.81
C ASN A 433 -6.94 -16.25 3.51
N GLY A 434 -6.21 -15.13 3.43
CA GLY A 434 -4.79 -15.17 3.13
C GLY A 434 -4.16 -13.79 2.91
N GLY A 435 -2.88 -13.81 2.58
CA GLY A 435 -2.04 -12.64 2.34
C GLY A 435 -0.59 -13.07 2.22
N LYS A 436 0.28 -12.20 1.68
CA LYS A 436 1.73 -12.45 1.60
C LYS A 436 2.08 -13.80 0.93
N GLY A 437 1.42 -14.11 -0.19
CA GLY A 437 1.69 -15.30 -1.00
C GLY A 437 1.06 -16.60 -0.49
N ILE A 438 0.39 -16.60 0.66
CA ILE A 438 -0.21 -17.81 1.27
C ILE A 438 -1.72 -17.66 1.49
N GLY A 439 -2.42 -18.79 1.54
CA GLY A 439 -3.86 -18.86 1.81
C GLY A 439 -4.24 -20.10 2.62
N TRP A 440 -5.33 -20.00 3.38
CA TRP A 440 -5.80 -21.04 4.29
C TRP A 440 -7.33 -21.04 4.42
N ASN A 441 -7.86 -22.16 4.92
CA ASN A 441 -9.28 -22.28 5.23
C ASN A 441 -9.63 -21.53 6.53
N THR A 442 -10.78 -20.86 6.57
CA THR A 442 -11.25 -20.14 7.76
C THR A 442 -12.70 -20.46 8.16
N GLN A 443 -13.23 -21.63 7.76
CA GLN A 443 -14.61 -22.02 8.05
C GLN A 443 -14.91 -22.12 9.55
N THR A 444 -13.94 -22.61 10.33
CA THR A 444 -14.08 -22.69 11.79
C THR A 444 -14.25 -21.31 12.40
N GLU A 445 -13.48 -20.33 11.97
CA GLU A 445 -13.57 -18.96 12.47
C GLU A 445 -14.85 -18.27 12.02
N VAL A 446 -15.31 -18.50 10.78
CA VAL A 446 -16.61 -18.01 10.30
C VAL A 446 -17.75 -18.56 11.16
N ARG A 447 -17.74 -19.86 11.50
CA ARG A 447 -18.72 -20.45 12.41
C ARG A 447 -18.65 -19.80 13.79
N GLN A 448 -17.45 -19.66 14.36
CA GLN A 448 -17.24 -19.06 15.68
C GLN A 448 -17.68 -17.59 15.73
N LEU A 449 -17.53 -16.82 14.65
CA LEU A 449 -18.08 -15.47 14.55
C LEU A 449 -19.61 -15.48 14.58
N GLY A 450 -20.24 -16.44 13.90
CA GLY A 450 -21.69 -16.62 13.96
C GLY A 450 -22.19 -17.03 15.35
N GLU A 451 -21.42 -17.82 16.10
CA GLU A 451 -21.69 -18.16 17.50
C GLU A 451 -21.50 -16.96 18.43
N LEU A 452 -20.53 -16.08 18.14
CA LEU A 452 -20.17 -14.92 18.96
C LEU A 452 -21.10 -13.71 18.76
N SER A 453 -21.27 -13.28 17.51
CA SER A 453 -22.07 -12.09 17.14
C SER A 453 -23.52 -12.43 16.79
N GLY A 454 -23.84 -13.72 16.69
CA GLY A 454 -25.13 -14.21 16.20
C GLY A 454 -25.22 -14.21 14.68
N LEU A 455 -26.28 -14.82 14.17
CA LEU A 455 -26.57 -14.92 12.73
C LEU A 455 -27.67 -13.94 12.32
N VAL A 456 -27.56 -13.40 11.12
CA VAL A 456 -28.63 -12.59 10.49
C VAL A 456 -29.88 -13.45 10.32
N THR A 457 -30.98 -13.05 10.98
CA THR A 457 -32.27 -13.76 10.92
C THR A 457 -33.23 -13.18 9.89
N ALA A 458 -33.06 -11.91 9.53
CA ALA A 458 -33.87 -11.24 8.53
C ALA A 458 -33.75 -11.90 7.15
N GLU A 459 -34.82 -11.89 6.38
CA GLU A 459 -34.81 -12.45 5.02
C GLU A 459 -33.96 -11.61 4.07
N GLY A 460 -33.31 -12.30 3.13
CA GLY A 460 -32.50 -11.68 2.08
C GLY A 460 -31.14 -12.35 1.92
N VAL A 461 -30.26 -11.67 1.18
CA VAL A 461 -28.97 -12.20 0.70
C VAL A 461 -27.97 -12.54 1.82
N THR A 462 -28.20 -12.04 3.04
CA THR A 462 -27.31 -12.24 4.19
C THR A 462 -27.87 -13.17 5.26
N ARG A 463 -29.07 -13.74 5.07
CA ARG A 463 -29.69 -14.65 6.04
C ARG A 463 -28.77 -15.82 6.37
N GLY A 464 -28.54 -16.06 7.67
CA GLY A 464 -27.67 -17.13 8.16
C GLY A 464 -26.18 -16.79 8.18
N MET A 465 -25.77 -15.58 7.81
CA MET A 465 -24.38 -15.12 7.91
C MET A 465 -24.09 -14.51 9.29
N PRO A 466 -22.83 -14.54 9.79
CA PRO A 466 -22.44 -13.83 10.99
C PRO A 466 -22.73 -12.33 10.90
N LYS A 467 -23.29 -11.75 11.96
CA LYS A 467 -23.57 -10.31 12.04
C LYS A 467 -22.31 -9.49 12.22
N ILE A 468 -22.30 -8.29 11.63
CA ILE A 468 -21.32 -7.23 11.86
C ILE A 468 -22.09 -5.93 12.07
N GLU A 469 -22.89 -5.84 13.14
CA GLU A 469 -23.78 -4.69 13.34
C GLU A 469 -23.06 -3.55 14.09
N THR A 470 -22.21 -3.90 15.04
CA THR A 470 -21.50 -2.96 15.91
C THR A 470 -20.02 -2.83 15.55
N ASP A 471 -19.39 -1.77 16.03
CA ASP A 471 -17.93 -1.59 15.95
C ASP A 471 -17.17 -2.71 16.70
N ILE A 472 -17.76 -3.26 17.77
CA ILE A 472 -17.25 -4.45 18.47
C ILE A 472 -17.35 -5.71 17.60
N ASP A 473 -18.45 -5.93 16.88
CA ASP A 473 -18.54 -7.09 15.96
C ASP A 473 -17.46 -7.00 14.87
N ALA A 474 -17.25 -5.81 14.32
CA ALA A 474 -16.18 -5.55 13.36
C ALA A 474 -14.79 -5.82 13.96
N ALA A 475 -14.54 -5.40 15.21
CA ALA A 475 -13.30 -5.70 15.92
C ALA A 475 -13.12 -7.22 16.12
N GLU A 476 -14.17 -7.95 16.50
CA GLU A 476 -14.12 -9.41 16.67
C GLU A 476 -13.89 -10.15 15.35
N VAL A 477 -14.40 -9.65 14.22
CA VAL A 477 -14.05 -10.17 12.88
C VAL A 477 -12.53 -10.07 12.66
N VAL A 478 -11.93 -8.92 12.94
CA VAL A 478 -10.47 -8.72 12.81
C VAL A 478 -9.71 -9.69 13.72
N LEU A 479 -10.10 -9.77 15.00
CA LEU A 479 -9.43 -10.61 15.99
C LEU A 479 -9.58 -12.11 15.70
N MET A 480 -10.74 -12.55 15.21
CA MET A 480 -10.99 -13.97 14.95
C MET A 480 -10.26 -14.46 13.70
N LEU A 481 -10.23 -13.65 12.63
CA LEU A 481 -9.72 -14.08 11.32
C LEU A 481 -8.20 -13.94 11.17
N ALA A 482 -7.53 -13.19 12.04
CA ALA A 482 -6.10 -12.94 11.92
C ALA A 482 -5.23 -13.96 12.68
N PRO A 483 -4.11 -14.42 12.09
CA PRO A 483 -3.15 -15.31 12.77
C PRO A 483 -2.47 -14.66 13.97
N GLU A 484 -2.35 -13.34 14.01
CA GLU A 484 -1.71 -12.63 15.13
C GLU A 484 -2.55 -12.65 16.42
N THR A 485 -3.83 -12.99 16.33
CA THR A 485 -4.79 -12.90 17.44
C THR A 485 -5.58 -14.19 17.67
N ASN A 486 -5.46 -15.17 16.78
CA ASN A 486 -6.07 -16.50 16.90
C ASN A 486 -5.05 -17.59 16.57
N GLY A 487 -4.63 -18.35 17.57
CA GLY A 487 -3.60 -19.38 17.46
C GLY A 487 -3.93 -20.49 16.45
N HIS A 488 -5.20 -20.85 16.34
CA HIS A 488 -5.66 -21.82 15.34
C HIS A 488 -5.43 -21.31 13.91
N VAL A 489 -5.60 -20.00 13.68
CA VAL A 489 -5.28 -19.37 12.39
C VAL A 489 -3.77 -19.27 12.21
N ALA A 490 -3.03 -18.94 13.27
CA ALA A 490 -1.56 -18.86 13.25
C ALA A 490 -0.93 -20.17 12.76
N VAL A 491 -1.34 -21.31 13.34
CA VAL A 491 -0.85 -22.64 12.96
C VAL A 491 -1.16 -22.94 11.49
N LYS A 492 -2.40 -22.73 11.05
CA LYS A 492 -2.79 -22.92 9.63
C LYS A 492 -1.99 -22.04 8.67
N ALA A 493 -1.72 -20.80 9.06
CA ALA A 493 -0.94 -19.87 8.22
C ALA A 493 0.52 -20.31 8.11
N TRP A 494 1.15 -20.74 9.21
CA TRP A 494 2.51 -21.29 9.19
C TRP A 494 2.59 -22.61 8.42
N GLU A 495 1.58 -23.48 8.52
CA GLU A 495 1.48 -24.70 7.72
C GLU A 495 1.41 -24.38 6.21
N ALA A 496 0.64 -23.35 5.84
CA ALA A 496 0.54 -22.90 4.46
C ALA A 496 1.88 -22.40 3.91
N LEU A 497 2.66 -21.66 4.71
CA LEU A 497 4.00 -21.24 4.34
C LEU A 497 4.98 -22.41 4.26
N GLY A 498 4.90 -23.36 5.21
CA GLY A 498 5.76 -24.54 5.22
C GLY A 498 5.65 -25.41 3.96
N LYS A 499 4.48 -25.41 3.32
CA LYS A 499 4.28 -26.06 2.01
C LYS A 499 5.10 -25.40 0.88
N GLN A 500 5.32 -24.09 0.95
CA GLN A 500 6.10 -23.35 -0.05
C GLN A 500 7.61 -23.45 0.22
N THR A 501 8.02 -23.40 1.49
CA THR A 501 9.44 -23.46 1.87
C THR A 501 9.99 -24.88 1.93
N GLY A 502 9.12 -25.88 2.12
CA GLY A 502 9.52 -27.27 2.35
C GLY A 502 10.03 -27.51 3.79
N LEU A 503 9.84 -26.57 4.70
CA LEU A 503 10.25 -26.63 6.11
C LEU A 503 9.04 -26.50 7.02
N ASP A 504 9.05 -27.17 8.17
CA ASP A 504 8.02 -26.93 9.18
C ASP A 504 8.28 -25.59 9.89
N HIS A 505 7.22 -24.78 10.01
CA HIS A 505 7.23 -23.52 10.73
C HIS A 505 6.13 -23.46 11.80
N THR A 506 5.35 -24.53 11.97
CA THR A 506 4.21 -24.54 12.89
C THR A 506 4.65 -24.47 14.35
N HIS A 507 5.88 -24.89 14.68
CA HIS A 507 6.49 -24.74 16.00
C HIS A 507 6.52 -23.29 16.50
N LEU A 508 6.46 -22.31 15.60
CA LEU A 508 6.43 -20.88 15.96
C LEU A 508 5.10 -20.42 16.60
N ALA A 509 4.03 -21.21 16.46
CA ALA A 509 2.71 -20.87 16.97
C ALA A 509 2.00 -22.00 17.74
N ILE A 510 2.43 -23.26 17.60
CA ILE A 510 1.72 -24.42 18.15
C ILE A 510 1.50 -24.33 19.68
N HIS A 511 2.44 -23.75 20.42
CA HIS A 511 2.33 -23.58 21.87
C HIS A 511 1.27 -22.54 22.29
N ARG A 512 0.73 -21.77 21.34
CA ARG A 512 -0.32 -20.77 21.53
C ARG A 512 -1.54 -21.06 20.65
N GLU A 513 -1.69 -22.28 20.12
CA GLU A 513 -2.78 -22.65 19.20
C GLU A 513 -4.19 -22.38 19.79
N ASP A 514 -4.35 -22.65 21.09
CA ASP A 514 -5.62 -22.44 21.78
C ASP A 514 -5.94 -20.96 22.03
N GLU A 515 -4.95 -20.07 21.94
CA GLU A 515 -5.10 -18.66 22.27
C GLU A 515 -6.04 -17.94 21.29
N LYS A 516 -6.98 -17.18 21.85
CA LYS A 516 -7.91 -16.33 21.10
C LYS A 516 -8.05 -15.01 21.84
N ILE A 517 -7.50 -13.95 21.28
CA ILE A 517 -7.61 -12.61 21.83
C ILE A 517 -9.03 -12.08 21.53
N ARG A 518 -9.73 -11.58 22.57
CA ARG A 518 -11.07 -10.99 22.45
C ARG A 518 -11.08 -9.53 22.80
N PHE A 519 -12.04 -8.80 22.23
CA PHE A 519 -12.17 -7.36 22.45
C PHE A 519 -12.32 -7.04 23.95
N ARG A 520 -13.18 -7.78 24.67
CA ARG A 520 -13.41 -7.57 26.11
C ARG A 520 -12.19 -7.94 26.97
N ASP A 521 -11.36 -8.90 26.53
CA ASP A 521 -10.14 -9.27 27.25
C ASP A 521 -9.07 -8.17 27.15
N ILE A 522 -8.94 -7.55 25.97
CA ILE A 522 -7.98 -6.45 25.78
C ILE A 522 -8.42 -5.15 26.44
N GLN A 523 -9.73 -4.97 26.70
CA GLN A 523 -10.22 -3.90 27.57
C GLN A 523 -9.77 -4.12 29.02
N ALA A 524 -9.74 -5.37 29.49
CA ALA A 524 -9.25 -5.68 30.82
C ALA A 524 -7.73 -5.48 30.94
N GLN A 525 -6.97 -5.91 29.93
CA GLN A 525 -5.53 -5.65 29.84
C GLN A 525 -5.03 -5.90 28.40
N PRO A 526 -4.17 -5.03 27.84
CA PRO A 526 -3.55 -5.25 26.52
C PRO A 526 -2.95 -6.65 26.37
N ARG A 527 -3.11 -7.28 25.22
CA ARG A 527 -2.60 -8.65 24.96
C ARG A 527 -1.46 -8.62 23.96
N LYS A 528 -0.41 -9.40 24.22
CA LYS A 528 0.70 -9.62 23.30
C LYS A 528 0.24 -10.54 22.17
N ILE A 529 0.44 -10.13 20.93
CA ILE A 529 0.04 -10.91 19.74
C ILE A 529 0.88 -12.19 19.56
N ILE A 530 0.45 -13.04 18.64
CA ILE A 530 1.05 -14.34 18.28
C ILE A 530 2.00 -14.18 17.09
N SER A 531 3.10 -14.94 17.07
CA SER A 531 4.00 -15.04 15.92
C SER A 531 3.24 -15.48 14.66
N SER A 532 3.40 -14.74 13.57
CA SER A 532 2.63 -14.95 12.33
C SER A 532 3.53 -14.85 11.09
N PRO A 533 3.25 -15.67 10.04
CA PRO A 533 3.99 -15.61 8.77
C PRO A 533 3.79 -14.28 8.03
N THR A 534 2.80 -13.46 8.39
CA THR A 534 2.66 -12.08 7.89
C THR A 534 3.93 -11.26 8.18
N TRP A 535 4.59 -11.51 9.31
CA TRP A 535 5.73 -10.74 9.79
C TRP A 535 7.03 -11.52 9.66
N SER A 536 8.17 -10.89 9.97
CA SER A 536 9.50 -11.51 9.87
C SER A 536 10.28 -11.53 11.18
N GLY A 537 9.65 -11.12 12.27
CA GLY A 537 10.11 -11.35 13.63
C GLY A 537 9.20 -12.33 14.36
N ILE A 538 9.61 -12.75 15.54
CA ILE A 538 8.84 -13.65 16.40
C ILE A 538 8.40 -12.94 17.68
N GLU A 539 7.23 -13.33 18.18
CA GLU A 539 6.67 -12.86 19.43
C GLU A 539 6.95 -13.91 20.51
N SER A 540 8.08 -13.75 21.19
CA SER A 540 8.62 -14.71 22.16
C SER A 540 8.84 -14.06 23.53
N GLU A 541 8.83 -14.87 24.59
CA GLU A 541 9.19 -14.45 25.94
C GLU A 541 10.70 -14.40 26.19
N THR A 542 11.50 -15.01 25.31
CA THR A 542 12.97 -15.11 25.47
C THR A 542 13.75 -14.26 24.47
N VAL A 543 13.11 -13.84 23.38
CA VAL A 543 13.72 -13.00 22.35
C VAL A 543 12.74 -11.94 21.88
N SER A 544 13.20 -10.68 21.86
CA SER A 544 12.39 -9.56 21.36
C SER A 544 12.20 -9.64 19.86
N TYR A 545 11.05 -9.16 19.38
CA TYR A 545 10.76 -9.06 17.94
C TYR A 545 11.89 -8.33 17.20
N ASN A 546 12.39 -8.94 16.13
CA ASN A 546 13.39 -8.34 15.23
C ASN A 546 13.03 -8.68 13.78
N ALA A 547 12.96 -7.67 12.90
CA ALA A 547 12.60 -7.89 11.51
C ALA A 547 13.72 -8.63 10.76
N GLY A 548 13.33 -9.63 9.96
CA GLY A 548 14.27 -10.51 9.26
C GLY A 548 14.74 -11.70 10.10
N TYR A 549 14.34 -11.79 11.37
CA TYR A 549 14.70 -12.91 12.24
C TYR A 549 14.28 -14.25 11.65
N THR A 550 13.04 -14.38 11.17
CA THR A 550 12.57 -15.63 10.56
C THR A 550 13.29 -15.91 9.24
N ASN A 551 13.66 -14.89 8.47
CA ASN A 551 14.46 -15.10 7.26
C ASN A 551 15.83 -15.74 7.57
N VAL A 552 16.47 -15.29 8.64
CA VAL A 552 17.81 -15.77 9.06
C VAL A 552 17.73 -17.12 9.77
N HIS A 553 16.75 -17.33 10.64
CA HIS A 553 16.71 -18.49 11.55
C HIS A 553 15.79 -19.62 11.07
N GLU A 554 14.76 -19.29 10.28
CA GLU A 554 13.80 -20.25 9.70
C GLU A 554 14.06 -20.48 8.21
N MET A 555 15.12 -19.88 7.65
CA MET A 555 15.52 -20.01 6.25
C MET A 555 14.41 -19.62 5.25
N ILE A 556 13.47 -18.78 5.68
CA ILE A 556 12.41 -18.24 4.83
C ILE A 556 13.05 -17.20 3.88
N PRO A 557 12.93 -17.34 2.55
CA PRO A 557 13.49 -16.36 1.62
C PRO A 557 12.93 -14.95 1.84
N TRP A 558 13.75 -13.93 1.62
CA TRP A 558 13.20 -12.60 1.34
C TRP A 558 12.50 -12.65 -0.01
N ARG A 559 11.34 -12.00 -0.15
CA ARG A 559 10.54 -12.03 -1.38
C ARG A 559 11.11 -11.05 -2.39
N THR A 560 12.29 -11.37 -2.88
CA THR A 560 13.05 -10.64 -3.88
C THR A 560 13.44 -11.61 -4.99
N LEU A 561 13.83 -11.11 -6.18
CA LEU A 561 14.27 -11.95 -7.31
C LEU A 561 15.26 -13.07 -6.93
N THR A 562 16.20 -12.81 -6.02
CA THR A 562 17.22 -13.79 -5.60
C THR A 562 16.83 -14.63 -4.40
N GLY A 563 15.73 -14.31 -3.70
CA GLY A 563 15.36 -14.89 -2.41
C GLY A 563 16.15 -14.33 -1.21
N ARG A 564 17.04 -13.36 -1.44
CA ARG A 564 17.97 -12.80 -0.44
C ARG A 564 17.81 -11.28 -0.35
N GLN A 565 18.45 -10.69 0.65
CA GLN A 565 18.63 -9.24 0.73
C GLN A 565 19.43 -8.75 -0.50
N GLN A 566 18.86 -7.86 -1.32
CA GLN A 566 19.44 -7.48 -2.61
C GLN A 566 20.24 -6.18 -2.55
N PHE A 567 21.53 -6.28 -2.82
CA PHE A 567 22.40 -5.12 -3.04
C PHE A 567 22.23 -4.48 -4.43
N TYR A 568 21.99 -5.33 -5.43
CA TYR A 568 21.95 -4.97 -6.84
C TYR A 568 20.52 -5.00 -7.35
N MET A 569 20.10 -3.92 -8.00
CA MET A 569 18.77 -3.79 -8.62
C MET A 569 19.00 -3.83 -10.13
N ASP A 570 18.60 -4.92 -10.77
CA ASP A 570 18.88 -5.18 -12.18
C ASP A 570 17.74 -4.83 -13.14
N HIS A 571 16.59 -4.41 -12.63
CA HIS A 571 15.50 -3.92 -13.46
C HIS A 571 15.98 -2.76 -14.35
N PRO A 572 15.62 -2.70 -15.65
CA PRO A 572 16.15 -1.70 -16.58
C PRO A 572 15.98 -0.23 -16.15
N TRP A 573 14.90 0.12 -15.43
CA TRP A 573 14.71 1.49 -14.90
C TRP A 573 15.58 1.81 -13.68
N MET A 574 16.23 0.80 -13.08
CA MET A 574 17.14 0.96 -11.94
C MET A 574 18.62 1.05 -12.37
N GLN A 575 18.92 0.75 -13.63
CA GLN A 575 20.26 0.82 -14.25
C GLN A 575 20.47 2.17 -14.93
#